data_AF-A6XA84-F1
#
_entry.id   AF-A6XA84-F1
#
_cell.length_a   1.000
_cell.length_b   1.000
_cell.length_c   1.000
_cell.angle_alpha   90.00
_cell.angle_beta   90.00
_cell.angle_gamma   90.00
#
_symmetry.space_group_name_H-M   'P 1'
#
loop_
_entity.id
_entity.type
_entity.pdbx_description
1 polymer ?
#
loop_
_entity_poly.entity_id
_entity_poly.type
_entity_poly.pdbx_seq_one_letter_code
_entity_poly.pdbx_strand_id
1 'polypeptide(L)'
;AVYFTNCEHGGNYTPAEIPAQDVTHLLYAFGDISSTGEVISSDSQADIHRQYGGTQRRSSQAQGNIGQIYNIKQQNRNMKALLSIGGASYSASGNFAPATSTVDGRQRFARSAVKLITNWGFDGIDIDWEYPETESEAADFVSLLQETRYELNKYAKDNNQTYHYLLTVAASAGPSHYRLLNLGAMDRYVDSWHLMAYDYAG
;
A
#
# COMPACT_ATOMS: atom_id res chain seq x y z
N ALA A 1 -6.49 12.13 0.94
CA ALA A 1 -5.98 10.93 1.62
C ALA A 1 -5.04 11.37 2.74
N VAL A 2 -4.84 10.56 3.78
CA VAL A 2 -3.85 10.81 4.84
C VAL A 2 -3.03 9.55 5.09
N TYR A 3 -1.75 9.70 5.41
CA TYR A 3 -0.90 8.58 5.82
C TYR A 3 -1.06 8.28 7.30
N PHE A 4 -1.03 7.00 7.65
CA PHE A 4 -0.91 6.51 9.03
C PHE A 4 0.26 5.52 9.09
N THR A 5 1.30 5.85 9.87
CA THR A 5 2.51 5.04 9.97
C THR A 5 2.38 3.96 11.03
N ASN A 6 2.88 2.76 10.74
CA ASN A 6 2.89 1.62 11.64
C ASN A 6 3.98 1.70 12.71
N CYS A 7 5.03 2.50 12.49
CA CYS A 7 6.15 2.64 13.42
C CYS A 7 5.86 3.64 14.56
N GLU A 8 6.49 3.42 15.71
CA GLU A 8 6.32 4.23 16.93
C GLU A 8 6.88 5.66 16.85
N HIS A 9 7.45 6.07 15.70
CA HIS A 9 8.03 7.40 15.54
C HIS A 9 6.95 8.51 15.49
N GLY A 10 5.68 8.14 15.34
CA GLY A 10 4.53 9.06 15.35
C GLY A 10 4.06 9.53 16.73
N GLY A 11 4.81 9.24 17.81
CA GLY A 11 4.37 9.55 19.17
C GLY A 11 3.18 8.69 19.60
N ASN A 12 2.49 9.08 20.66
CA ASN A 12 1.33 8.35 21.20
C ASN A 12 0.11 8.28 20.25
N TYR A 13 0.25 8.60 18.96
CA TYR A 13 -0.84 8.59 17.99
C TYR A 13 -1.16 7.16 17.54
N THR A 14 -2.32 6.68 17.98
CA THR A 14 -2.83 5.34 17.73
C THR A 14 -3.95 5.38 16.68
N PRO A 15 -4.36 4.25 16.09
CA PRO A 15 -5.46 4.25 15.13
C PRO A 15 -6.77 4.81 15.71
N ALA A 16 -6.98 4.74 17.03
CA ALA A 16 -8.16 5.28 17.70
C ALA A 16 -8.29 6.80 17.56
N GLU A 17 -7.20 7.50 17.24
CA GLU A 17 -7.17 8.96 17.07
C GLU A 17 -7.40 9.39 15.61
N ILE A 18 -7.57 8.44 14.68
CA ILE A 18 -7.89 8.75 13.28
C ILE A 18 -9.25 9.46 13.22
N PRO A 19 -9.34 10.68 12.65
CA PRO A 19 -10.60 11.40 12.48
C PRO A 19 -11.39 10.81 11.30
N ALA A 20 -11.89 9.58 11.46
CA ALA A 20 -12.42 8.76 10.37
C ALA A 20 -13.65 9.35 9.64
N GLN A 21 -14.34 10.32 10.24
CA GLN A 21 -15.45 11.04 9.61
C GLN A 21 -14.97 12.09 8.59
N ASP A 22 -13.75 12.60 8.76
CA ASP A 22 -13.16 13.64 7.90
C ASP A 22 -12.17 13.05 6.88
N VAL A 23 -11.90 11.73 6.95
CA VAL A 23 -10.96 11.02 6.09
C VAL A 23 -11.69 10.13 5.10
N THR A 24 -11.44 10.35 3.81
CA THR A 24 -11.96 9.47 2.74
C THR A 24 -11.04 8.28 2.46
N HIS A 25 -9.72 8.49 2.54
CA HIS A 25 -8.70 7.48 2.23
C HIS A 25 -7.57 7.54 3.26
N LEU A 26 -7.31 6.41 3.91
CA LEU A 26 -6.22 6.15 4.82
C LEU A 26 -5.16 5.32 4.10
N LEU A 27 -3.95 5.85 3.96
CA LEU A 27 -2.80 5.14 3.40
C LEU A 27 -1.97 4.59 4.57
N TYR A 28 -2.08 3.29 4.81
CA TYR A 28 -1.39 2.63 5.91
C TYR A 28 0.06 2.33 5.49
N ALA A 29 0.99 3.02 6.14
CA ALA A 29 2.41 3.05 5.85
C ALA A 29 3.17 2.19 6.87
N PHE A 30 4.00 1.22 6.50
CA PHE A 30 4.21 0.71 5.14
C PHE A 30 4.19 -0.82 5.12
N GLY A 31 3.90 -1.39 3.96
CA GLY A 31 4.32 -2.74 3.60
C GLY A 31 5.71 -2.72 3.00
N ASP A 32 6.45 -3.81 3.17
CA ASP A 32 7.79 -4.00 2.61
C ASP A 32 7.79 -5.08 1.52
N ILE A 33 8.86 -5.15 0.74
CA ILE A 33 9.12 -6.18 -0.26
C ILE A 33 10.25 -7.06 0.25
N SER A 34 9.96 -8.34 0.45
CA SER A 34 10.97 -9.33 0.83
C SER A 34 12.01 -9.53 -0.28
N SER A 35 13.13 -10.16 0.06
CA SER A 35 14.16 -10.54 -0.93
C SER A 35 13.68 -11.54 -2.00
N THR A 36 12.53 -12.19 -1.82
CA THR A 36 11.91 -13.07 -2.82
C THR A 36 10.96 -12.33 -3.77
N GLY A 37 10.73 -11.03 -3.51
CA GLY A 37 9.79 -10.18 -4.24
C GLY A 37 8.35 -10.29 -3.75
N GLU A 38 8.12 -10.82 -2.54
CA GLU A 38 6.79 -10.88 -1.93
C GLU A 38 6.54 -9.64 -1.07
N VAL A 39 5.32 -9.10 -1.12
CA VAL A 39 4.89 -8.03 -0.24
C VAL A 39 4.55 -8.60 1.14
N ILE A 40 5.14 -8.00 2.16
CA ILE A 40 5.05 -8.42 3.55
C ILE A 40 4.72 -7.23 4.47
N SER A 41 4.25 -7.55 5.68
CA SER A 41 4.16 -6.59 6.78
C SER A 41 5.56 -6.10 7.17
N SER A 42 5.75 -4.79 7.25
CA SER A 42 7.05 -4.23 7.63
C SER A 42 7.27 -4.23 9.15
N ASP A 43 6.19 -4.21 9.93
CA ASP A 43 6.21 -4.34 11.39
C ASP A 43 5.04 -5.19 11.86
N SER A 44 5.21 -6.51 11.85
CA SER A 44 4.16 -7.44 12.29
C SER A 44 3.79 -7.25 13.76
N GLN A 45 4.66 -6.68 14.59
CA GLN A 45 4.33 -6.41 15.98
C GLN A 45 3.29 -5.29 16.07
N ALA A 46 3.52 -4.16 15.39
CA ALA A 46 2.56 -3.06 15.34
C ALA A 46 1.29 -3.44 14.55
N ASP A 47 1.45 -4.10 13.40
CA ASP A 47 0.37 -4.34 12.45
C ASP A 47 -0.69 -5.29 13.03
N ILE A 48 -0.27 -6.44 13.57
CA ILE A 48 -1.19 -7.55 13.87
C ILE A 48 -1.09 -8.15 15.27
N HIS A 49 -0.04 -7.83 16.06
CA HIS A 49 0.15 -8.41 17.40
C HIS A 49 -0.06 -7.42 18.55
N ARG A 50 0.17 -6.11 18.33
CA ARG A 50 0.07 -5.09 19.39
C ARG A 50 -1.31 -5.11 20.03
N GLN A 51 -1.34 -5.11 21.35
CA GLN A 51 -2.58 -5.09 22.11
C GLN A 51 -2.91 -3.66 22.52
N TYR A 52 -4.10 -3.22 22.13
CA TYR A 52 -4.69 -1.99 22.60
C TYR A 52 -5.69 -2.31 23.72
N GLY A 53 -5.74 -1.47 24.76
CA GLY A 53 -6.66 -1.67 25.88
C GLY A 53 -8.13 -1.72 25.42
N GLY A 54 -8.93 -2.59 26.03
CA GLY A 54 -10.39 -2.67 25.77
C GLY A 54 -10.83 -3.52 24.58
N THR A 55 -9.91 -4.07 23.76
CA THR A 55 -10.30 -5.03 22.71
C THR A 55 -10.37 -6.46 23.24
N GLN A 56 -11.56 -7.06 23.26
CA GLN A 56 -11.69 -8.49 23.55
C GLN A 56 -11.15 -9.31 22.38
N ARG A 57 -10.19 -10.19 22.67
CA ARG A 57 -9.54 -11.06 21.68
C ARG A 57 -10.54 -12.07 21.11
N ARG A 58 -10.95 -11.89 19.85
CA ARG A 58 -11.58 -12.95 19.06
C ARG A 58 -10.47 -13.66 18.28
N SER A 59 -10.38 -14.97 18.40
CA SER A 59 -9.27 -15.77 17.84
C SER A 59 -9.11 -15.65 16.32
N SER A 60 -10.12 -15.16 15.61
CA SER A 60 -10.14 -14.97 14.15
C SER A 60 -9.90 -13.54 13.68
N GLN A 61 -9.61 -12.58 14.58
CA GLN A 61 -9.40 -11.18 14.21
C GLN A 61 -7.95 -10.76 14.43
N ALA A 62 -7.37 -10.07 13.44
CA ALA A 62 -6.08 -9.40 13.60
C ALA A 62 -6.14 -8.44 14.80
N GLN A 63 -5.06 -8.41 15.60
CA GLN A 63 -4.88 -7.38 16.62
C GLN A 63 -4.15 -6.18 15.98
N GLY A 64 -3.40 -5.42 16.78
CA GLY A 64 -2.57 -4.34 16.29
C GLY A 64 -3.36 -3.24 15.59
N ASN A 65 -2.64 -2.49 14.76
CA ASN A 65 -3.22 -1.40 14.00
C ASN A 65 -4.28 -1.90 13.01
N ILE A 66 -4.05 -3.06 12.39
CA ILE A 66 -4.97 -3.64 11.41
C ILE A 66 -6.32 -3.96 12.06
N GLY A 67 -6.33 -4.54 13.25
CA GLY A 67 -7.55 -4.80 14.01
C GLY A 67 -8.32 -3.52 14.36
N GLN A 68 -7.61 -2.46 14.76
CA GLN A 68 -8.25 -1.17 15.06
C GLN A 68 -8.83 -0.51 13.81
N ILE A 69 -8.06 -0.45 12.72
CA ILE A 69 -8.49 0.12 11.44
C ILE A 69 -9.72 -0.62 10.91
N TYR A 70 -9.73 -1.96 11.02
CA TYR A 70 -10.91 -2.76 10.68
C TYR A 70 -12.15 -2.32 11.46
N ASN A 71 -12.04 -2.14 12.78
CA ASN A 71 -13.16 -1.70 13.62
C ASN A 71 -13.64 -0.29 13.25
N ILE A 72 -12.70 0.64 13.00
CA ILE A 72 -13.01 2.01 12.58
C ILE A 72 -13.76 1.99 11.25
N LYS A 73 -13.31 1.18 10.28
CA LYS A 73 -13.99 1.02 8.99
C LYS A 73 -15.40 0.49 9.13
N GLN A 74 -15.65 -0.46 10.05
CA GLN A 74 -17.02 -0.96 10.28
C GLN A 74 -17.99 0.16 10.67
N GLN A 75 -17.51 1.16 11.41
CA GLN A 75 -18.29 2.32 11.84
C GLN A 75 -18.30 3.46 10.79
N ASN A 76 -17.30 3.52 9.91
CA ASN A 76 -17.10 4.59 8.93
C ASN A 76 -16.95 4.00 7.52
N ARG A 77 -18.04 3.45 6.97
CA ARG A 77 -18.02 2.69 5.70
C ARG A 77 -17.60 3.49 4.45
N ASN A 78 -17.60 4.82 4.56
CA ASN A 78 -17.13 5.72 3.51
C ASN A 78 -15.60 5.87 3.48
N MET A 79 -14.92 5.59 4.60
CA MET A 79 -13.46 5.63 4.67
C MET A 79 -12.86 4.37 4.04
N LYS A 80 -11.91 4.57 3.11
CA LYS A 80 -11.13 3.52 2.46
C LYS A 80 -9.77 3.38 3.12
N ALA A 81 -9.28 2.16 3.29
CA ALA A 81 -7.91 1.89 3.75
C ALA A 81 -7.13 1.17 2.66
N LEU A 82 -5.96 1.70 2.31
CA LEU A 82 -5.04 1.10 1.35
C LEU A 82 -3.73 0.79 2.06
N LEU A 83 -3.08 -0.31 1.67
CA LEU A 83 -1.72 -0.60 2.11
C LEU A 83 -0.76 0.16 1.19
N SER A 84 0.02 1.08 1.75
CA SER A 84 1.11 1.73 1.04
C SER A 84 2.35 0.85 1.13
N ILE A 85 2.89 0.44 -0.02
CA ILE A 85 4.03 -0.49 -0.14
C ILE A 85 5.23 0.30 -0.64
N GLY A 86 6.33 0.25 0.09
CA GLY A 86 7.52 1.05 -0.21
C GLY A 86 7.67 2.25 0.72
N GLY A 87 7.74 3.45 0.16
CA GLY A 87 8.23 4.65 0.83
C GLY A 87 9.76 4.69 0.85
N ALA A 88 10.34 5.83 1.22
CA ALA A 88 11.78 6.09 1.14
C ALA A 88 12.66 4.97 1.72
N SER A 89 12.40 4.50 2.95
CA SER A 89 13.26 3.49 3.61
C SER A 89 13.19 2.12 2.95
N TYR A 90 12.00 1.66 2.58
CA TYR A 90 11.82 0.34 1.98
C TYR A 90 12.18 0.34 0.49
N SER A 91 12.06 1.47 -0.19
CA SER A 91 12.59 1.65 -1.54
C SER A 91 14.12 1.59 -1.56
N ALA A 92 14.78 2.26 -0.61
CA ALA A 92 16.23 2.25 -0.45
C ALA A 92 16.80 0.87 -0.08
N SER A 93 15.97 -0.09 0.35
CA SER A 93 16.38 -1.49 0.55
C SER A 93 16.79 -2.19 -0.76
N GLY A 94 16.36 -1.64 -1.92
CA GLY A 94 16.72 -2.12 -3.24
C GLY A 94 15.90 -3.30 -3.74
N ASN A 95 14.81 -3.68 -3.07
CA ASN A 95 14.00 -4.85 -3.46
C ASN A 95 12.96 -4.58 -4.56
N PHE A 96 12.61 -3.33 -4.87
CA PHE A 96 11.66 -3.03 -5.96
C PHE A 96 12.16 -3.51 -7.31
N ALA A 97 13.30 -3.01 -7.80
CA ALA A 97 13.85 -3.36 -9.11
C ALA A 97 13.95 -4.89 -9.36
N PRO A 98 14.54 -5.70 -8.45
CA PRO A 98 14.59 -7.15 -8.64
C PRO A 98 13.19 -7.80 -8.55
N ALA A 99 12.27 -7.29 -7.73
CA ALA A 99 10.90 -7.80 -7.67
C ALA A 99 10.10 -7.50 -8.94
N THR A 100 10.40 -6.42 -9.66
CA THR A 100 9.58 -5.94 -10.79
C THR A 100 10.14 -6.27 -12.17
N SER A 101 11.44 -6.57 -12.27
CA SER A 101 12.16 -6.78 -13.54
C SER A 101 11.77 -8.04 -14.33
N THR A 102 11.03 -8.98 -13.72
CA THR A 102 10.60 -10.22 -14.38
C THR A 102 9.09 -10.42 -14.25
N VAL A 103 8.50 -11.13 -15.22
CA VAL A 103 7.07 -11.50 -15.18
C VAL A 103 6.74 -12.25 -13.88
N ASP A 104 7.54 -13.26 -13.52
CA ASP A 104 7.33 -14.06 -12.31
C ASP A 104 7.48 -13.22 -11.04
N GLY A 105 8.42 -12.27 -11.02
CA GLY A 105 8.60 -11.33 -9.91
C GLY A 105 7.36 -10.46 -9.72
N ARG A 106 6.86 -9.84 -10.80
CA ARG A 106 5.64 -9.01 -10.75
C ARG A 106 4.43 -9.79 -10.29
N GLN A 107 4.29 -11.04 -10.75
CA GLN A 107 3.21 -11.93 -10.29
C GLN A 107 3.33 -12.27 -8.80
N ARG A 108 4.55 -12.55 -8.31
CA ARG A 108 4.78 -12.78 -6.88
C ARG A 108 4.42 -11.54 -6.05
N PHE A 109 4.89 -10.36 -6.46
CA PHE A 109 4.55 -9.09 -5.82
C PHE A 109 3.03 -8.89 -5.79
N ALA A 110 2.37 -8.93 -6.95
CA ALA A 110 0.95 -8.62 -7.08
C ALA A 110 0.09 -9.60 -6.25
N ARG A 111 0.35 -10.90 -6.34
CA ARG A 111 -0.41 -11.92 -5.60
C ARG A 111 -0.23 -11.80 -4.10
N SER A 112 1.00 -11.59 -3.63
CA SER A 112 1.28 -11.42 -2.20
C SER A 112 0.67 -10.12 -1.65
N ALA A 113 0.72 -9.02 -2.41
CA ALA A 113 0.07 -7.76 -2.06
C ALA A 113 -1.45 -7.93 -1.92
N VAL A 114 -2.10 -8.50 -2.94
CA VAL A 114 -3.56 -8.77 -2.94
C VAL A 114 -3.94 -9.70 -1.79
N LYS A 115 -3.17 -10.76 -1.55
CA LYS A 115 -3.38 -11.66 -0.41
C LYS A 115 -3.29 -10.91 0.93
N LEU A 116 -2.31 -10.03 1.08
CA LEU A 116 -2.11 -9.28 2.33
C LEU A 116 -3.27 -8.31 2.58
N ILE A 117 -3.63 -7.46 1.60
CA ILE A 117 -4.71 -6.49 1.77
C ILE A 117 -6.07 -7.15 2.00
N THR A 118 -6.32 -8.31 1.38
CA THR A 118 -7.59 -9.03 1.55
C THR A 118 -7.66 -9.74 2.90
N ASN A 119 -6.55 -10.30 3.40
CA ASN A 119 -6.45 -10.79 4.78
C ASN A 119 -6.68 -9.68 5.82
N TRP A 120 -6.28 -8.45 5.50
CA TRP A 120 -6.41 -7.28 6.38
C TRP A 120 -7.74 -6.55 6.23
N GLY A 121 -8.56 -6.91 5.24
CA GLY A 121 -9.83 -6.25 4.95
C GLY A 121 -9.65 -4.82 4.42
N PHE A 122 -8.55 -4.56 3.72
CA PHE A 122 -8.25 -3.28 3.06
C PHE A 122 -8.92 -3.20 1.69
N ASP A 123 -9.08 -1.97 1.21
CA ASP A 123 -9.82 -1.62 -0.01
C ASP A 123 -8.93 -1.46 -1.24
N GLY A 124 -7.61 -1.54 -1.08
CA GLY A 124 -6.69 -1.34 -2.18
C GLY A 124 -5.22 -1.31 -1.78
N ILE A 125 -4.39 -1.02 -2.77
CA ILE A 125 -2.94 -0.96 -2.71
C ILE A 125 -2.52 0.43 -3.17
N ASP A 126 -1.57 1.03 -2.46
CA ASP A 126 -0.83 2.22 -2.86
C ASP A 126 0.63 1.80 -3.08
N ILE A 127 1.20 2.07 -4.27
CA ILE A 127 2.60 1.75 -4.55
C ILE A 127 3.42 3.03 -4.46
N ASP A 128 4.38 3.04 -3.55
CA ASP A 128 5.26 4.17 -3.25
C ASP A 128 6.71 3.77 -3.52
N TRP A 129 7.08 3.64 -4.80
CA TRP A 129 8.46 3.33 -5.20
C TRP A 129 9.25 4.65 -5.30
N GLU A 130 10.20 4.82 -4.38
CA GLU A 130 11.07 5.99 -4.28
C GLU A 130 12.55 5.67 -4.59
N TYR A 131 13.03 5.78 -5.84
CA TYR A 131 12.29 5.99 -7.09
C TYR A 131 12.84 5.04 -8.15
N PRO A 132 12.10 4.76 -9.24
CA PRO A 132 12.72 4.22 -10.45
C PRO A 132 13.85 5.13 -10.92
N GLU A 133 15.02 4.56 -11.22
CA GLU A 133 16.24 5.28 -11.59
C GLU A 133 16.58 5.15 -13.07
N THR A 134 16.04 4.14 -13.75
CA THR A 134 16.29 3.86 -15.18
C THR A 134 15.01 3.77 -16.01
N GLU A 135 15.13 3.93 -17.34
CA GLU A 135 13.99 3.74 -18.26
C GLU A 135 13.45 2.30 -18.19
N SER A 136 14.31 1.32 -17.94
CA SER A 136 13.90 -0.08 -17.73
C SER A 136 13.03 -0.21 -16.48
N GLU A 137 13.45 0.38 -15.36
CA GLU A 137 12.68 0.36 -14.11
C GLU A 137 11.35 1.10 -14.25
N ALA A 138 11.32 2.23 -14.97
CA ALA A 138 10.08 2.92 -15.28
C ALA A 138 9.12 2.06 -16.12
N ALA A 139 9.62 1.31 -17.10
CA ALA A 139 8.83 0.37 -17.88
C ALA A 139 8.37 -0.85 -17.06
N ASP A 140 9.21 -1.34 -16.16
CA ASP A 140 8.85 -2.39 -15.21
C ASP A 140 7.79 -1.92 -14.22
N PHE A 141 7.80 -0.65 -13.81
CA PHE A 141 6.78 -0.09 -12.94
C PHE A 141 5.41 -0.02 -13.64
N VAL A 142 5.36 0.36 -14.93
CA VAL A 142 4.13 0.25 -15.74
C VAL A 142 3.62 -1.19 -15.75
N SER A 143 4.52 -2.15 -16.00
CA SER A 143 4.18 -3.57 -16.04
C SER A 143 3.71 -4.11 -14.68
N LEU A 144 4.27 -3.60 -13.58
CA LEU A 144 3.86 -3.94 -12.22
C LEU A 144 2.44 -3.44 -11.93
N LEU A 145 2.12 -2.22 -12.32
CA LEU A 145 0.78 -1.64 -12.16
C LEU A 145 -0.26 -2.43 -12.96
N GLN A 146 0.09 -2.82 -14.19
CA GLN A 146 -0.74 -3.69 -15.01
C GLN A 146 -1.02 -5.03 -14.32
N GLU A 147 0.01 -5.71 -13.83
CA GLU A 147 -0.12 -7.02 -13.16
C GLU A 147 -0.91 -6.91 -11.86
N THR A 148 -0.67 -5.84 -11.08
CA THR A 148 -1.37 -5.61 -9.81
C THR A 148 -2.85 -5.30 -10.04
N ARG A 149 -3.19 -4.47 -11.04
CA ARG A 149 -4.58 -4.26 -11.46
C ARG A 149 -5.24 -5.57 -11.91
N TYR A 150 -4.53 -6.39 -12.67
CA TYR A 150 -5.03 -7.70 -13.10
C TYR A 150 -5.35 -8.59 -11.89
N GLU A 151 -4.43 -8.75 -10.94
CA GLU A 151 -4.64 -9.61 -9.76
C GLU A 151 -5.74 -9.07 -8.83
N LEU A 152 -5.89 -7.75 -8.67
CA LEU A 152 -7.01 -7.14 -7.94
C LEU A 152 -8.36 -7.47 -8.58
N ASN A 153 -8.47 -7.29 -9.89
CA ASN A 153 -9.69 -7.59 -10.64
C ASN A 153 -10.00 -9.09 -10.64
N LYS A 154 -8.97 -9.93 -10.75
CA LYS A 154 -9.08 -11.38 -10.68
C LYS A 154 -9.59 -11.82 -9.31
N TYR A 155 -9.01 -11.30 -8.22
CA TYR A 155 -9.45 -11.63 -6.87
C TYR A 155 -10.93 -11.26 -6.66
N ALA A 156 -11.34 -10.05 -7.06
CA ALA A 156 -12.73 -9.63 -6.95
C ALA A 156 -13.67 -10.59 -7.70
N LYS A 157 -13.32 -10.93 -8.95
CA LYS A 157 -14.07 -11.87 -9.78
C LYS A 157 -14.17 -13.27 -9.17
N ASP A 158 -13.03 -13.85 -8.77
CA ASP A 158 -12.96 -15.22 -8.25
C ASP A 158 -13.71 -15.37 -6.92
N ASN A 159 -13.85 -14.28 -6.16
CA ASN A 159 -14.58 -14.24 -4.89
C ASN A 159 -16.00 -13.67 -5.01
N ASN A 160 -16.54 -13.54 -6.24
CA ASN A 160 -17.88 -13.01 -6.52
C ASN A 160 -18.15 -11.63 -5.90
N GLN A 161 -17.13 -10.78 -5.84
CA GLN A 161 -17.23 -9.41 -5.35
C GLN A 161 -17.47 -8.45 -6.51
N THR A 162 -18.38 -7.51 -6.31
CA THR A 162 -18.59 -6.37 -7.22
C THR A 162 -17.72 -5.17 -6.84
N TYR A 163 -16.87 -5.33 -5.83
CA TYR A 163 -16.01 -4.27 -5.32
C TYR A 163 -14.86 -3.99 -6.28
N HIS A 164 -14.67 -2.72 -6.64
CA HIS A 164 -13.49 -2.25 -7.35
C HIS A 164 -12.41 -1.91 -6.33
N TYR A 165 -11.42 -2.79 -6.19
CA TYR A 165 -10.27 -2.50 -5.34
C TYR A 165 -9.42 -1.37 -5.93
N LEU A 166 -8.96 -0.50 -5.05
CA LEU A 166 -8.19 0.68 -5.44
C LEU A 166 -6.72 0.32 -5.71
N LEU A 167 -6.14 0.92 -6.73
CA LEU A 167 -4.71 0.93 -6.98
C LEU A 167 -4.25 2.37 -7.15
N THR A 168 -3.40 2.86 -6.26
CA THR A 168 -2.89 4.23 -6.30
C THR A 168 -1.37 4.23 -6.35
N VAL A 169 -0.79 5.37 -6.72
CA VAL A 169 0.65 5.57 -6.74
C VAL A 169 0.99 6.87 -6.02
N ALA A 170 1.92 6.79 -5.08
CA ALA A 170 2.63 7.96 -4.59
C ALA A 170 3.74 8.32 -5.58
N ALA A 171 3.75 9.57 -6.05
CA ALA A 171 4.64 10.01 -7.11
C ALA A 171 5.40 11.27 -6.70
N SER A 172 6.71 11.29 -6.99
CA SER A 172 7.55 12.46 -6.74
C SER A 172 7.05 13.69 -7.51
N ALA A 173 7.11 14.85 -6.87
CA ALA A 173 6.93 16.14 -7.54
C ALA A 173 8.23 16.68 -8.18
N GLY A 174 9.35 15.97 -8.05
CA GLY A 174 10.64 16.32 -8.62
C GLY A 174 10.72 16.05 -10.13
N PRO A 175 11.07 17.04 -10.98
CA PRO A 175 11.14 16.86 -12.43
C PRO A 175 12.10 15.78 -12.90
N SER A 176 13.18 15.50 -12.16
CA SER A 176 14.11 14.41 -12.46
C SER A 176 13.43 13.04 -12.38
N HIS A 177 12.48 12.87 -11.48
CA HIS A 177 11.82 11.59 -11.22
C HIS A 177 10.61 11.39 -12.15
N TYR A 178 9.66 12.33 -12.16
CA TYR A 178 8.44 12.12 -12.94
C TYR A 178 8.66 12.18 -14.47
N ARG A 179 9.74 12.82 -14.95
CA ARG A 179 10.06 12.83 -16.40
C ARG A 179 10.55 11.47 -16.92
N LEU A 180 11.09 10.64 -16.03
CA LEU A 180 11.50 9.27 -16.37
C LEU A 180 10.28 8.34 -16.49
N LEU A 181 9.22 8.61 -15.74
CA LEU A 181 8.01 7.78 -15.71
C LEU A 181 7.15 7.96 -16.96
N ASN A 182 6.60 6.85 -17.45
CA ASN A 182 5.57 6.88 -18.50
C ASN A 182 4.17 7.08 -17.88
N LEU A 183 3.89 8.30 -17.42
CA LEU A 183 2.64 8.62 -16.71
C LEU A 183 1.40 8.22 -17.51
N GLY A 184 1.39 8.43 -18.84
CA GLY A 184 0.25 8.07 -19.69
C GLY A 184 0.02 6.57 -19.84
N ALA A 185 1.06 5.74 -19.70
CA ALA A 185 0.90 4.29 -19.64
C ALA A 185 0.46 3.82 -18.25
N MET A 186 0.97 4.45 -17.19
CA MET A 186 0.62 4.13 -15.80
C MET A 186 -0.84 4.48 -15.48
N ASP A 187 -1.34 5.63 -15.97
CA ASP A 187 -2.69 6.16 -15.71
C ASP A 187 -3.82 5.20 -16.09
N ARG A 188 -3.54 4.25 -16.99
CA ARG A 188 -4.49 3.21 -17.42
C ARG A 188 -4.85 2.21 -16.32
N TYR A 189 -4.05 2.13 -15.26
CA TYR A 189 -4.16 1.09 -14.24
C TYR A 189 -4.49 1.64 -12.84
N VAL A 190 -4.15 2.90 -12.59
CA VAL A 190 -4.31 3.53 -11.27
C VAL A 190 -5.61 4.31 -11.18
N ASP A 191 -6.19 4.35 -9.98
CA ASP A 191 -7.41 5.11 -9.69
C ASP A 191 -7.09 6.55 -9.25
N SER A 192 -5.91 6.78 -8.69
CA SER A 192 -5.47 8.09 -8.19
C SER A 192 -3.96 8.16 -8.07
N TRP A 193 -3.45 9.37 -8.20
CA TRP A 193 -2.06 9.73 -7.97
C TRP A 193 -1.96 10.57 -6.69
N HIS A 194 -1.04 10.23 -5.81
CA HIS A 194 -0.70 10.98 -4.61
C HIS A 194 0.63 11.71 -4.85
N LEU A 195 0.57 12.94 -5.35
CA LEU A 195 1.76 13.74 -5.64
C LEU A 195 2.44 14.18 -4.34
N MET A 196 3.68 13.74 -4.13
CA MET A 196 4.52 14.09 -2.98
C MET A 196 5.11 15.49 -3.16
N ALA A 197 4.24 16.50 -3.06
CA ALA A 197 4.57 17.92 -3.25
C ALA A 197 5.14 18.55 -1.98
N TYR A 198 6.12 17.89 -1.37
CA TYR A 198 6.85 18.28 -0.17
C TYR A 198 8.33 17.88 -0.33
N ASP A 199 9.15 18.11 0.71
CA ASP A 199 10.59 17.80 0.72
C ASP A 199 11.42 18.41 -0.42
N TYR A 200 10.97 19.55 -0.97
CA TYR A 200 11.72 20.30 -1.98
C TYR A 200 13.05 20.89 -1.47
N ALA A 201 13.19 21.03 -0.16
CA ALA A 201 14.38 21.52 0.52
C ALA A 201 14.47 20.88 1.91
N GLY A 202 15.68 20.58 2.36
CA GLY A 202 15.97 19.93 3.64
C GLY A 202 17.46 19.91 3.94
#